data_AF-A0A1L9SCU8-F1
#
_entry.id   AF-A0A1L9SCU8-F1
#
_cell.length_a   1.000
_cell.length_b   1.000
_cell.length_c   1.000
_cell.angle_alpha   90.00
_cell.angle_beta   90.00
_cell.angle_gamma   90.00
#
_symmetry.space_group_name_H-M   'P 1'
#
loop_
_entity.id
_entity.type
_entity.pdbx_description
1 polymer ?
#
loop_
_entity_poly.entity_id
_entity_poly.type
_entity_poly.pdbx_seq_one_letter_code
_entity_poly.pdbx_strand_id
1 'polypeptide(L)'
;MAASQDVVKPSSRFRVKHGKKHKIPLIPTLPQAPQIQQLKDGTQVSLFLSTTLLKSHRSLVQFLEGMENTPTLVYRDYNYPKSSKQVKSIQTQQNFVSDTLACEADIIVSPTTGVILTASQAINQLYLPGHKPNDPEIKTIQEINSPLRERIFRLAHRYERLYIFISHSPVENRDRTVLAADKGTLASVASLTAFCTSLSSLAIVIPLMISSLPYSHAEWILALAHKHATALPNTERDILPSGFTAINVPVTTTDRKKTNLHLTFSPEETPWEIFLRRAGLNPFAAQMVLADLGHHNGHGPRYKSDGSHMHFCKEDSVLSRFIELDSEARARLFSEVVGMNTIKRIGDVIDCVVG
;
A
#
# COMPACT_ATOMS: atom_id res chain seq x y z
N MET A 1 -96.27 -9.67 16.48
CA MET A 1 -96.33 -8.30 17.04
C MET A 1 -94.92 -8.02 17.58
N ALA A 2 -94.00 -7.51 16.77
CA ALA A 2 -93.83 -6.13 16.30
C ALA A 2 -92.92 -5.31 17.24
N ALA A 3 -91.82 -4.82 16.65
CA ALA A 3 -90.94 -3.71 17.06
C ALA A 3 -90.10 -3.90 18.35
N SER A 4 -88.87 -3.38 18.49
CA SER A 4 -88.09 -2.46 17.67
C SER A 4 -86.60 -2.59 17.99
N GLN A 5 -85.77 -2.24 17.01
CA GLN A 5 -84.32 -2.09 17.11
C GLN A 5 -83.97 -0.84 17.92
N ASP A 6 -82.97 -0.92 18.80
CA ASP A 6 -82.19 0.24 19.24
C ASP A 6 -80.69 -0.05 19.07
N VAL A 7 -80.09 0.73 18.18
CA VAL A 7 -78.68 0.72 17.80
C VAL A 7 -77.93 1.61 18.78
N VAL A 8 -77.07 1.03 19.61
CA VAL A 8 -76.12 1.77 20.45
C VAL A 8 -74.70 1.50 19.95
N LYS A 9 -74.10 2.53 19.31
CA LYS A 9 -72.65 2.60 19.04
C LYS A 9 -71.92 3.08 20.30
N PRO A 10 -70.78 2.47 20.66
CA PRO A 10 -69.72 3.18 21.35
C PRO A 10 -68.47 3.27 20.48
N SER A 11 -68.11 4.54 20.25
CA SER A 11 -66.81 5.02 19.78
C SER A 11 -65.67 4.56 20.72
N SER A 12 -64.65 3.89 20.18
CA SER A 12 -63.26 4.13 20.61
C SER A 12 -62.28 3.65 19.54
N ARG A 13 -61.72 4.63 18.83
CA ARG A 13 -60.57 4.44 17.93
C ARG A 13 -59.34 4.09 18.78
N PHE A 14 -58.83 2.87 18.65
CA PHE A 14 -57.49 2.52 19.11
C PHE A 14 -56.46 3.32 18.30
N ARG A 15 -55.90 4.34 18.95
CA ARG A 15 -54.84 5.19 18.41
C ARG A 15 -53.53 4.40 18.43
N VAL A 16 -53.11 3.91 17.27
CA VAL A 16 -51.75 3.36 17.06
C VAL A 16 -50.75 4.45 17.43
N LYS A 17 -49.95 4.21 18.48
CA LYS A 17 -48.82 5.08 18.83
C LYS A 17 -47.79 4.95 17.69
N HIS A 18 -47.64 5.99 16.89
CA HIS A 18 -46.51 6.12 15.98
C HIS A 18 -45.21 6.07 16.78
N GLY A 19 -44.43 5.02 16.56
CA GLY A 19 -43.06 4.92 17.06
C GLY A 19 -42.27 6.15 16.64
N LYS A 20 -41.53 6.73 17.58
CA LYS A 20 -40.59 7.82 17.32
C LYS A 20 -39.64 7.37 16.21
N LYS A 21 -39.72 8.01 15.04
CA LYS A 21 -38.72 7.87 13.98
C LYS A 21 -37.38 8.33 14.56
N HIS A 22 -36.50 7.40 14.90
CA HIS A 22 -35.12 7.72 15.23
C HIS A 22 -34.49 8.35 13.99
N LYS A 23 -34.19 9.65 14.06
CA LYS A 23 -33.42 10.34 13.02
C LYS A 23 -32.02 9.71 13.01
N ILE A 24 -31.69 9.01 11.93
CA ILE A 24 -30.34 8.53 11.67
C ILE A 24 -29.45 9.78 11.57
N PRO A 25 -28.32 9.86 12.29
CA PRO A 25 -27.40 10.98 12.15
C PRO A 25 -26.87 10.98 10.71
N LEU A 26 -27.12 12.06 9.97
CA LEU A 26 -26.53 12.25 8.64
C LEU A 26 -25.09 12.72 8.84
N ILE A 27 -24.11 12.01 8.28
CA ILE A 27 -22.75 12.53 8.15
C ILE A 27 -22.79 13.62 7.07
N PRO A 28 -22.34 14.86 7.35
CA PRO A 28 -22.21 15.87 6.31
C PRO A 28 -21.05 15.47 5.41
N THR A 29 -21.37 15.11 4.16
CA THR A 29 -20.48 14.96 2.99
C THR A 29 -19.24 14.06 3.17
N LEU A 30 -19.17 13.00 2.35
CA LEU A 30 -17.96 12.20 2.14
C LEU A 30 -16.74 13.11 1.94
N PRO A 31 -15.55 12.72 2.44
CA PRO A 31 -14.33 13.37 1.99
C PRO A 31 -14.29 13.21 0.47
N GLN A 32 -14.31 14.34 -0.24
CA GLN A 32 -14.11 14.38 -1.67
C GLN A 32 -12.62 14.13 -1.91
N ALA A 33 -12.29 13.37 -2.97
CA ALA A 33 -10.90 13.17 -3.33
C ALA A 33 -10.24 14.54 -3.50
N PRO A 34 -9.02 14.75 -2.97
CA PRO A 34 -8.35 16.03 -3.14
C PRO A 34 -8.20 16.31 -4.63
N GLN A 35 -8.57 17.53 -5.06
CA GLN A 35 -8.46 17.93 -6.45
C GLN A 35 -7.01 17.83 -6.89
N ILE A 36 -6.76 16.91 -7.83
CA ILE A 36 -5.42 16.64 -8.35
C ILE A 36 -5.06 17.80 -9.28
N GLN A 37 -4.12 18.64 -8.86
CA GLN A 37 -3.40 19.47 -9.83
C GLN A 37 -2.58 18.49 -10.67
N GLN A 38 -2.97 18.31 -11.93
CA GLN A 38 -2.22 17.47 -12.87
C GLN A 38 -0.74 17.84 -12.77
N LEU A 39 0.11 16.82 -12.59
CA LEU A 39 1.56 17.04 -12.61
C LEU A 39 1.87 17.75 -13.94
N LYS A 40 2.42 18.97 -13.85
CA LYS A 40 2.69 19.82 -15.02
C LYS A 40 3.68 19.20 -16.01
N ASP A 41 4.44 18.22 -15.54
CA ASP A 41 5.29 17.35 -16.34
C ASP A 41 4.54 16.03 -16.50
N GLY A 42 4.18 15.61 -17.71
CA GLY A 42 3.38 14.41 -18.05
C GLY A 42 3.94 13.06 -17.55
N THR A 43 4.10 12.97 -16.24
CA THR A 43 4.70 11.88 -15.47
C THR A 43 3.55 10.98 -15.06
N GLN A 44 3.47 9.83 -15.72
CA GLN A 44 2.48 8.81 -15.44
C GLN A 44 2.79 8.17 -14.08
N VAL A 45 1.79 8.09 -13.20
CA VAL A 45 1.94 7.38 -11.91
C VAL A 45 1.91 5.88 -12.15
N SER A 46 2.72 5.14 -11.40
CA SER A 46 2.72 3.67 -11.43
C SER A 46 2.00 3.12 -10.21
N LEU A 47 1.21 2.07 -10.40
CA LEU A 47 0.45 1.41 -9.35
C LEU A 47 0.73 -0.09 -9.39
N PHE A 48 1.03 -0.70 -8.24
CA PHE A 48 1.09 -2.15 -8.12
C PHE A 48 -0.24 -2.65 -7.55
N LEU A 49 -0.91 -3.55 -8.27
CA LEU A 49 -2.24 -4.05 -7.93
C LEU A 49 -2.17 -5.53 -7.61
N SER A 50 -2.83 -5.94 -6.52
CA SER A 50 -3.07 -7.35 -6.27
C SER A 50 -3.92 -7.96 -7.39
N THR A 51 -3.51 -9.11 -7.95
CA THR A 51 -4.31 -9.86 -8.94
C THR A 51 -5.68 -10.27 -8.40
N THR A 52 -5.85 -10.35 -7.08
CA THR A 52 -7.15 -10.61 -6.43
C THR A 52 -8.19 -9.53 -6.74
N LEU A 53 -7.76 -8.31 -7.10
CA LEU A 53 -8.65 -7.21 -7.49
C LEU A 53 -9.33 -7.45 -8.83
N LEU A 54 -8.74 -8.26 -9.72
CA LEU A 54 -9.37 -8.66 -10.99
C LEU A 54 -10.68 -9.43 -10.76
N LYS A 55 -10.82 -10.07 -9.59
CA LYS A 55 -12.03 -10.80 -9.18
C LYS A 55 -12.89 -9.96 -8.23
N SER A 56 -12.29 -9.39 -7.19
CA SER A 56 -13.03 -8.69 -6.11
C SER A 56 -13.50 -7.28 -6.48
N HIS A 57 -12.74 -6.56 -7.30
CA HIS A 57 -12.96 -5.15 -7.64
C HIS A 57 -12.84 -4.90 -9.16
N ARG A 58 -13.40 -5.80 -9.98
CA ARG A 58 -13.28 -5.76 -11.45
C ARG A 58 -13.69 -4.41 -12.05
N SER A 59 -14.76 -3.79 -11.54
CA SER A 59 -15.24 -2.49 -12.04
C SER A 59 -14.25 -1.36 -11.79
N LEU A 60 -13.56 -1.36 -10.65
CA LEU A 60 -12.47 -0.41 -10.36
C LEU A 60 -11.29 -0.64 -11.30
N VAL A 61 -10.90 -1.89 -11.51
CA VAL A 61 -9.79 -2.23 -12.41
C VAL A 61 -10.10 -1.77 -13.84
N GLN A 62 -11.26 -2.13 -14.37
CA GLN A 62 -11.70 -1.68 -15.71
C GLN A 62 -11.78 -0.17 -15.81
N PHE A 63 -12.20 0.50 -14.74
CA PHE A 63 -12.23 1.96 -14.70
C PHE A 63 -10.82 2.55 -14.81
N LEU A 64 -9.85 2.06 -14.05
CA LEU A 64 -8.44 2.50 -14.10
C LEU A 64 -7.79 2.24 -15.47
N GLU A 65 -8.10 1.11 -16.09
CA GLU A 65 -7.61 0.75 -17.44
C GLU A 65 -8.22 1.61 -18.55
N GLY A 66 -9.45 2.12 -18.35
CA GLY A 66 -10.20 2.89 -19.34
C GLY A 66 -10.05 4.40 -19.24
N MET A 67 -9.21 4.93 -18.34
CA MET A 67 -9.03 6.37 -18.17
C MET A 67 -8.23 7.00 -19.31
N GLU A 68 -8.46 8.28 -19.62
CA GLU A 68 -7.69 8.98 -20.67
C GLU A 68 -6.19 9.09 -20.34
N ASN A 69 -5.86 9.32 -19.06
CA ASN A 69 -4.50 9.29 -18.53
C ASN A 69 -4.32 8.03 -17.68
N THR A 70 -4.18 6.88 -18.32
CA THR A 70 -4.05 5.61 -17.61
C THR A 70 -2.79 5.62 -16.74
N PRO A 71 -2.86 5.24 -15.45
CA PRO A 71 -1.66 4.94 -14.69
C PRO A 71 -0.97 3.69 -15.24
N THR A 72 0.34 3.55 -15.03
CA THR A 72 1.04 2.30 -15.33
C THR A 72 0.60 1.25 -14.30
N LEU A 73 -0.14 0.23 -14.72
CA LEU A 73 -0.67 -0.81 -13.84
C LEU A 73 0.23 -2.05 -13.86
N VAL A 74 0.75 -2.43 -12.69
CA VAL A 74 1.58 -3.63 -12.50
C VAL A 74 0.80 -4.64 -11.65
N TYR A 75 0.24 -5.66 -12.29
CA TYR A 75 -0.54 -6.70 -11.60
C TYR A 75 0.35 -7.78 -11.00
N ARG A 76 0.15 -8.09 -9.71
CA ARG A 76 1.01 -9.02 -8.97
C ARG A 76 0.24 -9.86 -7.97
N ASP A 77 0.60 -11.13 -7.86
CA ASP A 77 0.07 -12.04 -6.83
C ASP A 77 1.15 -12.32 -5.79
N TYR A 78 1.00 -11.69 -4.63
CA TYR A 78 1.94 -11.82 -3.51
C TYR A 78 1.46 -12.81 -2.44
N ASN A 79 0.21 -13.26 -2.54
CA ASN A 79 -0.43 -14.11 -1.55
C ASN A 79 -0.33 -15.60 -1.93
N TYR A 80 0.26 -15.92 -3.08
CA TYR A 80 0.48 -17.30 -3.50
C TYR A 80 1.71 -17.87 -2.78
N PRO A 81 1.57 -18.91 -1.93
CA PRO A 81 2.74 -19.63 -1.45
C PRO A 81 3.38 -20.27 -2.68
N LYS A 82 4.49 -19.70 -3.15
CA LYS A 82 5.31 -20.32 -4.20
C LYS A 82 5.74 -21.66 -3.64
N SER A 83 5.08 -22.74 -4.07
CA SER A 83 5.47 -24.09 -3.71
C SER A 83 6.95 -24.19 -4.02
N SER A 84 7.76 -24.44 -2.99
CA SER A 84 9.20 -24.63 -3.08
C SER A 84 9.48 -25.84 -3.96
N LYS A 85 9.47 -25.67 -5.29
CA LYS A 85 10.12 -26.59 -6.19
C LYS A 85 11.62 -26.31 -6.10
N GLN A 86 12.26 -27.06 -5.21
CA GLN A 86 13.69 -27.38 -5.19
C GLN A 86 14.69 -26.23 -5.29
N VAL A 87 15.20 -25.80 -4.14
CA VAL A 87 16.65 -25.78 -3.94
C VAL A 87 16.93 -26.58 -2.68
N LYS A 88 17.29 -27.87 -2.85
CA LYS A 88 17.88 -28.68 -1.78
C LYS A 88 19.34 -28.27 -1.65
N SER A 89 19.61 -27.15 -0.99
CA SER A 89 20.94 -26.93 -0.41
C SER A 89 20.86 -25.95 0.75
N ILE A 90 21.40 -26.44 1.87
CA ILE A 90 21.61 -25.80 3.17
C ILE A 90 20.38 -25.80 4.10
N GLN A 91 20.37 -26.82 4.96
CA GLN A 91 19.52 -26.91 6.15
C GLN A 91 19.97 -25.86 7.17
N THR A 92 19.40 -24.65 7.11
CA THR A 92 19.46 -23.69 8.22
C THR A 92 18.03 -23.19 8.48
N GLN A 93 17.42 -23.73 9.54
CA GLN A 93 16.27 -23.18 10.28
C GLN A 93 15.22 -22.37 9.46
N GLN A 94 14.57 -22.99 8.46
CA GLN A 94 13.61 -22.32 7.55
C GLN A 94 12.14 -22.31 8.04
N ASN A 95 11.87 -22.10 9.33
CA ASN A 95 10.49 -21.95 9.82
C ASN A 95 10.10 -20.51 10.22
N PHE A 96 11.03 -19.54 10.21
CA PHE A 96 10.78 -18.19 10.71
C PHE A 96 10.45 -17.12 9.64
N VAL A 97 10.64 -17.41 8.34
CA VAL A 97 10.63 -16.36 7.27
C VAL A 97 9.63 -16.63 6.14
N SER A 98 8.87 -17.72 6.19
CA SER A 98 7.88 -18.05 5.14
C SER A 98 6.61 -17.20 5.22
N ASP A 99 6.26 -16.70 6.40
CA ASP A 99 4.97 -16.00 6.64
C ASP A 99 5.02 -14.48 6.39
N THR A 100 6.21 -13.89 6.35
CA THR A 100 6.42 -12.44 6.15
C THR A 100 6.27 -12.00 4.69
N LEU A 101 6.31 -12.95 3.74
CA LEU A 101 6.15 -12.68 2.31
C LEU A 101 4.68 -12.56 1.86
N ALA A 102 3.75 -13.10 2.64
CA ALA A 102 2.40 -13.42 2.16
C ALA A 102 1.37 -12.31 2.40
N CYS A 103 1.78 -11.10 2.78
CA CYS A 103 0.85 -10.00 3.03
C CYS A 103 1.33 -8.69 2.42
N GLU A 104 0.65 -8.26 1.36
CA GLU A 104 0.83 -6.95 0.72
C GLU A 104 -0.48 -6.15 0.75
N ALA A 105 -0.35 -4.83 0.57
CA ALA A 105 -1.51 -3.97 0.35
C ALA A 105 -2.24 -4.36 -0.95
N ASP A 106 -3.54 -4.08 -1.04
CA ASP A 106 -4.32 -4.38 -2.25
C ASP A 106 -3.81 -3.54 -3.44
N ILE A 107 -3.42 -2.30 -3.15
CA ILE A 107 -2.83 -1.36 -4.12
C ILE A 107 -1.64 -0.66 -3.46
N ILE A 108 -0.51 -0.60 -4.15
CA ILE A 108 0.68 0.15 -3.73
C ILE A 108 0.82 1.35 -4.64
N VAL A 109 0.77 2.55 -4.07
CA VAL A 109 0.74 3.82 -4.82
C VAL A 109 2.09 4.53 -4.86
N SER A 110 3.02 4.12 -3.98
CA SER A 110 4.40 4.63 -3.89
C SER A 110 5.25 3.67 -3.04
N PRO A 111 6.58 3.81 -3.02
CA PRO A 111 7.46 3.03 -2.17
C PRO A 111 7.14 3.09 -0.66
N THR A 112 6.44 4.12 -0.19
CA THR A 112 6.15 4.28 1.25
C THR A 112 4.70 3.97 1.61
N THR A 113 3.81 3.90 0.62
CA THR A 113 2.36 4.04 0.83
C THR A 113 1.56 2.92 0.16
N GLY A 114 0.74 2.24 0.95
CA GLY A 114 -0.20 1.21 0.51
C GLY A 114 -1.66 1.55 0.79
N VAL A 115 -2.57 0.89 0.08
CA VAL A 115 -4.03 1.00 0.24
C VAL A 115 -4.61 -0.39 0.48
N ILE A 116 -5.45 -0.51 1.51
CA ILE A 116 -6.26 -1.69 1.81
C ILE A 116 -7.71 -1.36 1.48
N LEU A 117 -8.35 -2.17 0.64
CA LEU A 117 -9.77 -2.08 0.36
C LEU A 117 -10.53 -2.97 1.34
N THR A 118 -11.54 -2.42 2.01
CA THR A 118 -12.36 -3.17 2.96
C THR A 118 -13.80 -2.69 2.95
N ALA A 119 -14.75 -3.57 3.24
CA ALA A 119 -16.15 -3.19 3.40
C ALA A 119 -16.44 -2.79 4.85
N SER A 120 -17.43 -1.91 5.06
CA SER A 120 -17.88 -1.53 6.41
C SER A 120 -18.21 -2.74 7.31
N GLN A 121 -18.73 -3.82 6.72
CA GLN A 121 -19.06 -5.07 7.43
C GLN A 121 -17.82 -5.81 7.96
N ALA A 122 -16.71 -5.79 7.21
CA ALA A 122 -15.48 -6.52 7.57
C ALA A 122 -14.78 -5.93 8.82
N ILE A 123 -15.05 -4.67 9.14
CA ILE A 123 -14.53 -4.01 10.36
C ILE A 123 -15.01 -4.74 11.63
N ASN A 124 -16.23 -5.27 11.59
CA ASN A 124 -16.87 -5.95 12.73
C ASN A 124 -16.64 -7.46 12.73
N GLN A 125 -15.95 -8.00 11.73
CA GLN A 125 -15.75 -9.44 11.61
C GLN A 125 -14.63 -9.91 12.53
N LEU A 126 -14.98 -10.37 13.73
CA LEU A 126 -14.03 -10.97 14.67
C LEU A 126 -13.62 -12.39 14.22
N TYR A 127 -12.47 -12.87 14.70
CA TYR A 127 -12.14 -14.28 14.56
C TYR A 127 -13.21 -15.16 15.23
N LEU A 128 -13.50 -16.28 14.58
CA LEU A 128 -14.26 -17.34 15.22
C LEU A 128 -13.44 -17.93 16.38
N PRO A 129 -14.09 -18.43 17.45
CA PRO A 129 -13.41 -19.15 18.52
C PRO A 129 -12.50 -20.25 17.95
N GLY A 130 -11.25 -20.32 18.41
CA GLY A 130 -10.25 -21.27 17.93
C GLY A 130 -9.59 -20.95 16.58
N HIS A 131 -9.99 -19.88 15.89
CA HIS A 131 -9.46 -19.53 14.55
C HIS A 131 -8.52 -18.32 14.57
N LYS A 132 -8.02 -17.94 15.76
CA LYS A 132 -7.01 -16.88 15.86
C LYS A 132 -5.67 -17.37 15.31
N PRO A 133 -4.85 -16.50 14.70
CA PRO A 133 -3.52 -16.84 14.23
C PRO A 133 -2.69 -17.47 15.34
N ASN A 134 -1.93 -18.51 15.00
CA ASN A 134 -1.12 -19.22 15.98
C ASN A 134 0.19 -18.49 16.34
N ASP A 135 0.46 -17.37 15.69
CA ASP A 135 1.68 -16.58 15.81
C ASP A 135 1.85 -16.02 17.24
N PRO A 136 2.97 -16.32 17.93
CA PRO A 136 3.22 -15.87 19.29
C PRO A 136 3.23 -14.34 19.46
N GLU A 137 3.70 -13.57 18.47
CA GLU A 137 3.74 -12.11 18.56
C GLU A 137 2.32 -11.53 18.53
N ILE A 138 1.51 -11.99 17.58
CA ILE A 138 0.13 -11.51 17.39
C ILE A 138 -0.77 -11.91 18.57
N LYS A 139 -0.55 -13.08 19.17
CA LYS A 139 -1.34 -13.56 20.32
C LYS A 139 -1.20 -12.69 21.56
N THR A 140 -0.04 -12.06 21.77
CA THR A 140 0.17 -11.19 22.94
C THR A 140 -0.62 -9.89 22.85
N ILE A 141 -1.01 -9.49 21.64
CA ILE A 141 -1.71 -8.22 21.38
C ILE A 141 -3.22 -8.48 21.38
N GLN A 142 -3.86 -8.24 22.53
CA GLN A 142 -5.30 -8.44 22.72
C GLN A 142 -6.17 -7.63 21.71
N GLU A 143 -5.64 -6.52 21.20
CA GLU A 143 -6.33 -5.66 20.24
C GLU A 143 -6.48 -6.28 18.85
N ILE A 144 -5.65 -7.27 18.49
CA ILE A 144 -5.73 -7.99 17.22
C ILE A 144 -6.77 -9.12 17.34
N ASN A 145 -8.03 -8.76 17.13
CA ASN A 145 -9.18 -9.63 17.32
C ASN A 145 -10.00 -9.90 16.05
N SER A 146 -9.58 -9.35 14.90
CA SER A 146 -10.17 -9.57 13.59
C SER A 146 -9.10 -9.79 12.51
N PRO A 147 -9.43 -10.51 11.41
CA PRO A 147 -8.55 -10.64 10.25
C PRO A 147 -8.09 -9.30 9.66
N LEU A 148 -8.97 -8.29 9.68
CA LEU A 148 -8.62 -6.95 9.20
C LEU A 148 -7.55 -6.30 10.09
N ARG A 149 -7.65 -6.42 11.42
CA ARG A 149 -6.66 -5.85 12.35
C ARG A 149 -5.32 -6.55 12.26
N GLU A 150 -5.31 -7.87 12.11
CA GLU A 150 -4.09 -8.62 11.85
C GLU A 150 -3.42 -8.14 10.55
N ARG A 151 -4.20 -8.02 9.47
CA ARG A 151 -3.68 -7.55 8.18
C ARG A 151 -3.07 -6.15 8.30
N ILE A 152 -3.75 -5.22 8.97
CA ILE A 152 -3.25 -3.86 9.20
C ILE A 152 -1.96 -3.90 10.02
N PHE A 153 -1.91 -4.68 11.09
CA PHE A 153 -0.72 -4.83 11.94
C PHE A 153 0.48 -5.34 11.14
N ARG A 154 0.32 -6.45 10.40
CA ARG A 154 1.40 -7.01 9.58
C ARG A 154 1.91 -6.01 8.53
N LEU A 155 1.01 -5.27 7.88
CA LEU A 155 1.39 -4.27 6.89
C LEU A 155 2.03 -3.02 7.50
N ALA A 156 1.68 -2.64 8.73
CA ALA A 156 2.29 -1.48 9.40
C ALA A 156 3.82 -1.63 9.60
N HIS A 157 4.34 -2.86 9.60
CA HIS A 157 5.79 -3.09 9.63
C HIS A 157 6.50 -2.81 8.29
N ARG A 158 5.77 -2.78 7.17
CA ARG A 158 6.34 -2.75 5.80
C ARG A 158 6.08 -1.46 5.03
N TYR A 159 5.21 -0.61 5.56
CA TYR A 159 4.83 0.66 4.98
C TYR A 159 5.04 1.79 5.98
N GLU A 160 5.43 2.97 5.53
CA GLU A 160 5.37 4.18 6.37
C GLU A 160 3.92 4.66 6.52
N ARG A 161 3.10 4.43 5.49
CA ARG A 161 1.73 4.91 5.42
C ARG A 161 0.78 3.88 4.83
N LEU A 162 -0.37 3.70 5.48
CA LEU A 162 -1.45 2.86 5.00
C LEU A 162 -2.77 3.62 4.98
N TYR A 163 -3.49 3.55 3.88
CA TYR A 163 -4.86 4.03 3.77
C TYR A 163 -5.83 2.85 3.80
N ILE A 164 -6.81 2.89 4.69
CA ILE A 164 -7.83 1.85 4.80
C ILE A 164 -9.10 2.39 4.18
N PHE A 165 -9.40 2.00 2.95
CA PHE A 165 -10.59 2.43 2.22
C PHE A 165 -11.75 1.57 2.66
N ILE A 166 -12.62 2.16 3.48
CA ILE A 166 -13.82 1.51 3.98
C ILE A 166 -14.95 1.86 3.02
N SER A 167 -15.22 0.93 2.10
CA SER A 167 -16.33 1.04 1.17
C SER A 167 -17.64 1.04 1.95
N HIS A 168 -18.44 2.07 1.72
CA HIS A 168 -19.78 2.20 2.27
C HIS A 168 -20.74 2.57 1.14
N SER A 169 -21.86 1.85 1.06
CA SER A 169 -22.86 2.08 0.01
C SER A 169 -23.60 3.39 0.29
N PRO A 170 -23.69 4.31 -0.69
CA PRO A 170 -24.48 5.52 -0.51
C PRO A 170 -25.96 5.15 -0.35
N VAL A 171 -26.64 5.78 0.60
CA VAL A 171 -28.10 5.70 0.67
C VAL A 171 -28.65 6.80 -0.22
N GLU A 172 -29.31 6.42 -1.31
CA GLU A 172 -29.99 7.35 -2.18
C GLU A 172 -31.20 7.95 -1.45
N ASN A 173 -31.13 9.24 -1.13
CA ASN A 173 -32.28 10.01 -0.72
C ASN A 173 -32.58 11.03 -1.81
N ARG A 174 -33.87 11.26 -2.11
CA ARG A 174 -34.37 11.81 -3.38
C ARG A 174 -33.72 13.10 -3.91
N ASP A 175 -32.99 13.83 -3.07
CA ASP A 175 -32.31 15.08 -3.45
C ASP A 175 -30.80 15.14 -3.09
N ARG A 176 -30.23 14.15 -2.37
CA ARG A 176 -28.80 14.12 -1.96
C ARG A 176 -28.27 12.70 -1.74
N THR A 177 -27.08 12.38 -2.25
CA THR A 177 -26.33 11.19 -1.84
C THR A 177 -25.77 11.41 -0.43
N VAL A 178 -26.36 10.74 0.56
CA VAL A 178 -25.85 10.80 1.94
C VAL A 178 -25.44 9.41 2.38
N LEU A 179 -24.22 9.28 2.89
CA LEU A 179 -23.84 8.09 3.64
C LEU A 179 -24.56 8.14 4.99
N ALA A 180 -25.69 7.45 5.08
CA ALA A 180 -26.35 7.20 6.34
C ALA A 180 -25.63 6.03 7.04
N ALA A 181 -24.51 6.32 7.70
CA ALA A 181 -23.90 5.35 8.59
C ALA A 181 -24.77 5.23 9.84
N ASP A 182 -25.16 4.01 10.20
CA ASP A 182 -25.81 3.76 11.47
C ASP A 182 -24.82 3.98 12.63
N LYS A 183 -25.36 4.17 13.84
CA LYS A 183 -24.54 4.40 15.04
C LYS A 183 -23.53 3.27 15.30
N GLY A 184 -23.88 2.03 14.93
CA GLY A 184 -23.00 0.87 15.06
C GLY A 184 -21.79 0.99 14.14
N THR A 185 -22.00 1.25 12.85
CA THR A 185 -20.90 1.46 11.88
C THR A 185 -19.96 2.57 12.34
N LEU A 186 -20.48 3.70 12.82
CA LEU A 186 -19.64 4.80 13.33
C LEU A 186 -18.79 4.38 14.54
N ALA A 187 -19.36 3.62 15.48
CA ALA A 187 -18.62 3.11 16.64
C ALA A 187 -17.53 2.11 16.22
N SER A 188 -17.80 1.26 15.23
CA SER A 188 -16.84 0.31 14.67
C SER A 188 -15.68 1.03 13.98
N VAL A 189 -15.97 2.05 13.19
CA VAL A 189 -14.95 2.90 12.54
C VAL A 189 -14.12 3.61 13.60
N ALA A 190 -14.74 4.19 14.64
CA ALA A 190 -14.01 4.82 15.73
C ALA A 190 -13.09 3.84 16.47
N SER A 191 -13.56 2.61 16.73
CA SER A 191 -12.74 1.56 17.34
C SER A 191 -11.57 1.16 16.44
N LEU A 192 -11.79 1.05 15.13
CA LEU A 192 -10.73 0.79 14.16
C LEU A 192 -9.72 1.95 14.12
N THR A 193 -10.17 3.20 14.12
CA THR A 193 -9.29 4.37 14.16
C THR A 193 -8.43 4.41 15.43
N ALA A 194 -9.00 4.04 16.59
CA ALA A 194 -8.23 3.93 17.84
C ALA A 194 -7.13 2.87 17.72
N PHE A 195 -7.47 1.69 17.20
CA PHE A 195 -6.48 0.64 16.91
C PHE A 195 -5.40 1.12 15.94
N CYS A 196 -5.77 1.75 14.82
CA CYS A 196 -4.81 2.32 13.86
C CYS A 196 -3.87 3.37 14.51
N THR A 197 -4.40 4.17 15.44
CA THR A 197 -3.61 5.17 16.18
C THR A 197 -2.58 4.51 17.12
N SER A 198 -2.92 3.35 17.71
CA SER A 198 -1.99 2.57 18.54
C SER A 198 -0.75 2.10 17.78
N LEU A 199 -0.84 1.96 16.45
CA LEU A 199 0.25 1.52 15.57
C LEU A 199 1.16 2.67 15.09
N SER A 200 1.00 3.88 15.63
CA SER A 200 1.71 5.09 15.16
C SER A 200 3.23 5.05 15.32
N SER A 201 3.77 4.15 16.15
CA SER A 201 5.21 3.87 16.23
C SER A 201 5.75 3.09 15.02
N LEU A 202 4.88 2.37 14.32
CA LEU A 202 5.23 1.53 13.17
C LEU A 202 4.97 2.25 11.85
N ALA A 203 3.75 2.80 11.71
CA ALA A 203 3.25 3.44 10.49
C ALA A 203 2.11 4.42 10.76
N ILE A 204 1.89 5.36 9.83
CA ILE A 204 0.69 6.20 9.82
C ILE A 204 -0.43 5.44 9.11
N VAL A 205 -1.43 5.00 9.88
CA VAL A 205 -2.58 4.25 9.34
C VAL A 205 -3.85 5.13 9.37
N ILE A 206 -4.47 5.36 8.22
CA ILE A 206 -5.58 6.30 8.04
C ILE A 206 -6.82 5.57 7.49
N PRO A 207 -7.81 5.29 8.35
CA PRO A 207 -9.12 4.83 7.90
C PRO A 207 -9.92 5.94 7.20
N LEU A 208 -10.44 5.67 6.02
CA LEU A 208 -11.25 6.57 5.21
C LEU A 208 -12.53 5.88 4.76
N MET A 209 -13.68 6.45 5.11
CA MET A 209 -14.97 6.04 4.56
C MET A 209 -15.11 6.60 3.14
N ILE A 210 -15.29 5.72 2.15
CA ILE A 210 -15.37 6.09 0.73
C ILE A 210 -16.62 5.44 0.13
N SER A 211 -17.25 6.14 -0.82
CA SER A 211 -18.37 5.58 -1.58
C SER A 211 -17.96 4.27 -2.27
N SER A 212 -18.81 3.24 -2.23
CA SER A 212 -18.57 1.95 -2.90
C SER A 212 -18.47 2.02 -4.43
N LEU A 213 -18.62 3.22 -5.03
CA LEU A 213 -18.52 3.43 -6.47
C LEU A 213 -17.07 3.31 -6.97
N PRO A 214 -16.84 2.68 -8.13
CA PRO A 214 -15.48 2.47 -8.67
C PRO A 214 -14.77 3.78 -9.00
N TYR A 215 -15.50 4.78 -9.53
CA TYR A 215 -14.97 6.12 -9.82
C TYR A 215 -14.37 6.78 -8.57
N SER A 216 -15.09 6.76 -7.45
CA SER A 216 -14.63 7.36 -6.19
C SER A 216 -13.34 6.70 -5.69
N HIS A 217 -13.23 5.37 -5.77
CA HIS A 217 -12.00 4.69 -5.41
C HIS A 217 -10.84 5.10 -6.32
N ALA A 218 -11.06 5.11 -7.64
CA ALA A 218 -10.04 5.47 -8.61
C ALA A 218 -9.51 6.89 -8.43
N GLU A 219 -10.38 7.88 -8.25
CA GLU A 219 -9.99 9.26 -7.97
C GLU A 219 -9.12 9.36 -6.71
N TRP A 220 -9.54 8.71 -5.64
CA TRP A 220 -8.78 8.68 -4.39
C TRP A 220 -7.41 8.00 -4.56
N ILE A 221 -7.37 6.85 -5.24
CA ILE A 221 -6.12 6.11 -5.51
C ILE A 221 -5.15 6.99 -6.30
N LEU A 222 -5.62 7.63 -7.38
CA LEU A 222 -4.79 8.51 -8.19
C LEU A 222 -4.33 9.74 -7.43
N ALA A 223 -5.22 10.36 -6.64
CA ALA A 223 -4.85 11.52 -5.83
C ALA A 223 -3.78 11.16 -4.80
N LEU A 224 -3.86 9.97 -4.20
CA LEU A 224 -2.82 9.45 -3.31
C LEU A 224 -1.53 9.15 -4.07
N ALA A 225 -1.59 8.55 -5.25
CA ALA A 225 -0.41 8.28 -6.08
C ALA A 225 0.32 9.57 -6.47
N HIS A 226 -0.39 10.62 -6.86
CA HIS A 226 0.21 11.93 -7.12
C HIS A 226 0.76 12.59 -5.87
N LYS A 227 0.02 12.53 -4.75
CA LYS A 227 0.47 13.09 -3.47
C LYS A 227 1.77 12.45 -2.97
N HIS A 228 1.90 11.14 -3.16
CA HIS A 228 3.05 10.36 -2.69
C HIS A 228 4.00 9.99 -3.83
N ALA A 229 3.94 10.70 -4.96
CA ALA A 229 4.82 10.44 -6.08
C ALA A 229 6.27 10.71 -5.66
N THR A 230 7.09 9.66 -5.68
CA THR A 230 8.51 9.74 -5.40
C THR A 230 9.26 9.76 -6.73
N ALA A 231 9.97 10.85 -7.01
CA ALA A 231 10.99 10.84 -8.04
C ALA A 231 12.19 10.03 -7.52
N LEU A 232 12.84 9.25 -8.40
CA LEU A 232 14.17 8.76 -8.09
C LEU A 232 15.09 9.99 -7.96
N PRO A 233 15.90 10.13 -6.90
CA PRO A 233 16.85 11.23 -6.83
C PRO A 233 17.75 11.19 -8.06
N ASN A 234 17.67 12.23 -8.90
CA ASN A 234 18.53 12.38 -10.05
C ASN A 234 19.99 12.30 -9.58
N THR A 235 20.77 11.43 -10.23
CA THR A 235 22.16 11.15 -9.88
C THR A 235 23.09 12.34 -10.20
N GLU A 236 22.94 13.45 -9.49
CA GLU A 236 24.04 14.38 -9.19
C GLU A 236 24.26 14.30 -7.67
N ARG A 237 24.71 13.13 -7.19
CA ARG A 237 25.31 13.06 -5.85
C ARG A 237 26.75 13.52 -6.02
N ASP A 238 27.06 14.70 -5.53
CA ASP A 238 28.41 15.25 -5.51
C ASP A 238 29.37 14.18 -4.96
N ILE A 239 30.20 13.64 -5.84
CA ILE A 239 31.31 12.79 -5.47
C ILE A 239 32.22 13.66 -4.60
N LEU A 240 32.26 13.40 -3.29
CA LEU A 240 33.36 13.87 -2.46
C LEU A 240 34.64 13.34 -3.12
N PRO A 241 35.61 14.20 -3.51
CA PRO A 241 36.74 13.76 -4.31
C PRO A 241 37.73 12.98 -3.43
N SER A 242 37.54 11.68 -3.31
CA SER A 242 38.62 10.77 -2.93
C SER A 242 39.52 10.54 -4.15
N GLY A 243 40.65 11.25 -4.18
CA GLY A 243 41.84 10.88 -4.95
C GLY A 243 41.98 11.52 -6.33
N PHE A 244 42.89 12.49 -6.39
CA PHE A 244 43.64 12.96 -7.58
C PHE A 244 42.83 13.25 -8.86
N THR A 245 42.40 14.50 -9.05
CA THR A 245 42.07 15.02 -10.39
C THR A 245 43.30 15.63 -11.06
N ALA A 246 43.50 15.28 -12.34
CA ALA A 246 44.45 15.95 -13.22
C ALA A 246 43.94 17.35 -13.61
N ILE A 247 44.88 18.28 -13.70
CA ILE A 247 44.71 19.71 -14.02
C ILE A 247 44.23 19.88 -15.47
N ASN A 248 43.24 20.75 -15.66
CA ASN A 248 42.69 21.31 -16.92
C ASN A 248 41.66 20.49 -17.72
N VAL A 249 40.37 20.69 -17.40
CA VAL A 249 39.31 20.70 -18.43
C VAL A 249 38.44 21.94 -18.19
N PRO A 250 38.25 22.84 -19.17
CA PRO A 250 37.49 24.06 -18.98
C PRO A 250 35.99 23.73 -18.86
N VAL A 251 35.39 24.23 -17.77
CA VAL A 251 33.96 24.20 -17.52
C VAL A 251 33.28 25.15 -18.50
N THR A 252 32.61 24.61 -19.51
CA THR A 252 31.57 25.34 -20.26
C THR A 252 30.20 24.86 -19.78
N THR A 253 29.59 25.69 -18.93
CA THR A 253 28.17 25.72 -18.61
C THR A 253 27.33 25.88 -19.88
N THR A 254 26.72 24.79 -20.38
CA THR A 254 25.51 24.82 -21.23
C THR A 254 24.83 23.45 -21.26
N ASP A 255 23.51 23.45 -21.06
CA ASP A 255 22.53 22.37 -21.34
C ASP A 255 22.54 21.07 -20.51
N ARG A 256 22.06 21.17 -19.26
CA ARG A 256 21.55 20.02 -18.49
C ARG A 256 20.20 19.57 -19.03
N LYS A 257 20.20 18.56 -19.92
CA LYS A 257 18.98 17.78 -20.22
C LYS A 257 18.60 16.95 -18.99
N LYS A 258 17.49 17.31 -18.32
CA LYS A 258 16.76 16.42 -17.40
C LYS A 258 16.44 15.11 -18.14
N THR A 259 17.23 14.06 -17.94
CA THR A 259 16.83 12.72 -18.38
C THR A 259 15.75 12.24 -17.43
N ASN A 260 14.47 12.42 -17.80
CA ASN A 260 13.36 11.76 -17.11
C ASN A 260 13.58 10.25 -17.22
N LEU A 261 14.09 9.63 -16.15
CA LEU A 261 14.25 8.19 -16.07
C LEU A 261 12.86 7.56 -15.99
N HIS A 262 12.40 6.98 -17.09
CA HIS A 262 11.19 6.18 -17.11
C HIS A 262 11.46 4.85 -16.42
N LEU A 263 11.12 4.75 -15.13
CA LEU A 263 11.22 3.51 -14.35
C LEU A 263 10.28 2.46 -14.95
N THR A 264 10.85 1.45 -15.61
CA THR A 264 10.09 0.29 -16.09
C THR A 264 10.05 -0.75 -14.97
N PHE A 265 8.89 -0.89 -14.34
CA PHE A 265 8.68 -1.91 -13.32
C PHE A 265 8.49 -3.28 -13.97
N SER A 266 9.22 -4.28 -13.46
CA SER A 266 9.07 -5.66 -13.94
C SER A 266 7.74 -6.25 -13.46
N PRO A 267 7.07 -7.09 -14.26
CA PRO A 267 5.94 -7.92 -13.82
C PRO A 267 6.38 -9.29 -13.25
N GLU A 268 7.68 -9.63 -13.28
CA GLU A 268 8.24 -10.85 -12.69
C GLU A 268 9.02 -10.57 -11.40
N GLU A 269 8.92 -11.46 -10.41
CA GLU A 269 9.64 -11.30 -9.13
C GLU A 269 11.07 -11.83 -9.29
N THR A 270 12.06 -10.97 -9.11
CA THR A 270 13.46 -11.41 -9.08
C THR A 270 13.81 -11.99 -7.71
N PRO A 271 14.80 -12.89 -7.61
CA PRO A 271 15.29 -13.38 -6.31
C PRO A 271 15.70 -12.24 -5.35
N TRP A 272 16.21 -11.14 -5.88
CA TRP A 272 16.61 -9.96 -5.12
C TRP A 272 15.44 -9.14 -4.61
N GLU A 273 14.40 -8.99 -5.43
CA GLU A 273 13.13 -8.41 -4.97
C GLU A 273 12.57 -9.25 -3.82
N ILE A 274 12.58 -10.58 -3.95
CA ILE A 274 12.10 -11.49 -2.90
C ILE A 274 12.93 -11.34 -1.61
N PHE A 275 14.26 -11.25 -1.72
CA PHE A 275 15.13 -11.02 -0.56
C PHE A 275 14.80 -9.70 0.16
N LEU A 276 14.74 -8.60 -0.59
CA LEU A 276 14.39 -7.28 -0.07
C LEU A 276 12.99 -7.26 0.56
N ARG A 277 12.04 -7.98 -0.04
CA ARG A 277 10.69 -8.11 0.50
C ARG A 277 10.63 -8.91 1.79
N ARG A 278 11.47 -9.95 1.95
CA ARG A 278 11.64 -10.68 3.21
C ARG A 278 12.24 -9.80 4.31
N ALA A 279 13.14 -8.89 3.93
CA ALA A 279 13.72 -7.93 4.87
C ALA A 279 12.73 -6.84 5.32
N GLY A 280 11.59 -6.69 4.63
CA GLY A 280 10.50 -5.79 5.04
C GLY A 280 10.11 -4.73 4.01
N LEU A 281 10.76 -4.67 2.84
CA LEU A 281 10.38 -3.75 1.77
C LEU A 281 9.09 -4.20 1.09
N ASN A 282 8.21 -3.26 0.74
CA ASN A 282 7.18 -3.55 -0.24
C ASN A 282 7.77 -3.66 -1.67
N PRO A 283 7.08 -4.31 -2.61
CA PRO A 283 7.57 -4.54 -3.97
C PRO A 283 7.98 -3.29 -4.74
N PHE A 284 7.22 -2.19 -4.58
CA PHE A 284 7.52 -0.93 -5.25
C PHE A 284 8.88 -0.41 -4.76
N ALA A 285 9.05 -0.33 -3.43
CA ALA A 285 10.30 0.10 -2.82
C ALA A 285 11.49 -0.80 -3.21
N ALA A 286 11.29 -2.12 -3.23
CA ALA A 286 12.31 -3.07 -3.63
C ALA A 286 12.78 -2.84 -5.08
N GLN A 287 11.85 -2.66 -6.02
CA GLN A 287 12.21 -2.39 -7.41
C GLN A 287 12.89 -1.03 -7.59
N MET A 288 12.49 -0.01 -6.82
CA MET A 288 13.17 1.29 -6.85
C MET A 288 14.60 1.24 -6.31
N VAL A 289 14.84 0.52 -5.22
CA VAL A 289 16.19 0.33 -4.66
C VAL A 289 17.08 -0.42 -5.66
N LEU A 290 16.56 -1.51 -6.26
CA LEU A 290 17.30 -2.28 -7.28
C LEU A 290 17.58 -1.45 -8.53
N ALA A 291 16.62 -0.63 -8.96
CA ALA A 291 16.80 0.28 -10.08
C ALA A 291 17.89 1.33 -9.75
N ASP A 292 17.83 2.01 -8.61
CA ASP A 292 18.84 3.01 -8.22
C ASP A 292 20.25 2.41 -8.26
N LEU A 293 20.44 1.27 -7.58
CA LEU A 293 21.72 0.56 -7.50
C LEU A 293 22.19 0.05 -8.87
N GLY A 294 21.28 -0.37 -9.73
CA GLY A 294 21.57 -0.80 -11.10
C GLY A 294 22.08 0.34 -12.00
N HIS A 295 21.57 1.57 -11.82
CA HIS A 295 22.03 2.73 -12.60
C HIS A 295 23.46 3.14 -12.24
N HIS A 296 23.87 2.99 -10.97
CA HIS A 296 25.26 3.24 -10.54
C HIS A 296 26.29 2.29 -11.17
N ASN A 297 25.86 1.20 -11.80
CA ASN A 297 26.73 0.26 -12.52
C ASN A 297 27.13 0.75 -13.93
N GLY A 298 26.37 1.70 -14.51
CA GLY A 298 26.63 2.22 -15.86
C GLY A 298 27.88 3.10 -16.00
N HIS A 299 28.51 3.47 -14.88
CA HIS A 299 29.69 4.34 -14.82
C HIS A 299 30.94 3.67 -14.21
N GLY A 300 31.00 2.34 -14.16
CA GLY A 300 32.27 1.65 -13.95
C GLY A 300 33.25 1.95 -15.11
N PRO A 301 34.58 1.96 -14.87
CA PRO A 301 35.55 2.19 -15.94
C PRO A 301 35.28 1.18 -17.05
N ARG A 302 34.94 1.68 -18.25
CA ARG A 302 34.86 0.90 -19.48
C ARG A 302 36.26 0.35 -19.76
N TYR A 303 36.58 -0.80 -19.21
CA TYR A 303 37.58 -1.66 -19.82
C TYR A 303 37.01 -2.07 -21.17
N LYS A 304 37.56 -1.49 -22.24
CA LYS A 304 37.38 -2.01 -23.59
C LYS A 304 37.99 -3.41 -23.58
N SER A 305 37.19 -4.42 -23.27
CA SER A 305 37.60 -5.79 -23.53
C SER A 305 37.25 -6.10 -24.98
N ASP A 306 38.31 -6.45 -25.70
CA ASP A 306 38.28 -6.98 -27.05
C ASP A 306 37.36 -8.22 -27.11
N GLY A 307 36.77 -8.44 -28.30
CA GLY A 307 35.63 -9.32 -28.49
C GLY A 307 35.83 -10.75 -27.98
N SER A 308 35.05 -11.15 -26.97
CA SER A 308 34.39 -12.46 -26.87
C SER A 308 33.60 -12.54 -25.56
N HIS A 309 32.40 -13.09 -25.63
CA HIS A 309 31.44 -13.29 -24.52
C HIS A 309 30.85 -12.02 -23.89
N MET A 310 29.60 -11.75 -24.24
CA MET A 310 28.74 -10.74 -23.64
C MET A 310 28.49 -11.10 -22.16
N HIS A 311 29.26 -10.50 -21.26
CA HIS A 311 29.11 -10.71 -19.82
C HIS A 311 27.85 -9.97 -19.37
N PHE A 312 26.82 -10.71 -18.95
CA PHE A 312 25.73 -10.17 -18.14
C PHE A 312 26.37 -9.45 -16.95
N CYS A 313 26.25 -8.12 -16.87
CA CYS A 313 26.59 -7.39 -15.66
C CYS A 313 25.65 -7.92 -14.57
N LYS A 314 26.24 -8.72 -13.65
CA LYS A 314 25.54 -9.61 -12.73
C LYS A 314 24.59 -8.83 -11.82
N GLU A 315 23.32 -9.20 -11.82
CA GLU A 315 22.36 -8.79 -10.80
C GLU A 315 22.88 -9.07 -9.37
N ASP A 316 23.75 -10.08 -9.21
CA ASP A 316 24.47 -10.41 -7.96
C ASP A 316 25.22 -9.21 -7.36
N SER A 317 25.76 -8.30 -8.19
CA SER A 317 26.54 -7.14 -7.69
C SER A 317 25.66 -6.06 -7.06
N VAL A 318 24.38 -5.99 -7.48
CA VAL A 318 23.44 -4.94 -7.05
C VAL A 318 23.03 -5.18 -5.60
N LEU A 319 22.64 -6.41 -5.25
CA LEU A 319 22.26 -6.72 -3.88
C LEU A 319 23.46 -6.74 -2.94
N SER A 320 24.61 -7.28 -3.38
CA SER A 320 25.82 -7.32 -2.56
C SER A 320 26.19 -5.92 -2.07
N ARG A 321 26.11 -4.93 -2.95
CA ARG A 321 26.32 -3.52 -2.59
C ARG A 321 25.31 -3.02 -1.56
N PHE A 322 24.03 -3.39 -1.65
CA PHE A 322 23.04 -2.98 -0.65
C PHE A 322 23.33 -3.59 0.74
N ILE A 323 23.79 -4.83 0.77
CA ILE A 323 24.12 -5.55 2.00
C ILE A 323 25.42 -5.02 2.62
N GLU A 324 26.41 -4.66 1.79
CA GLU A 324 27.69 -4.08 2.23
C GLU A 324 27.55 -2.67 2.83
N LEU A 325 26.48 -1.94 2.51
CA LEU A 325 26.22 -0.65 3.12
C LEU A 325 25.85 -0.84 4.59
N ASP A 326 26.55 -0.13 5.48
CA ASP A 326 26.18 -0.04 6.88
C ASP A 326 24.78 0.61 7.06
N SER A 327 24.21 0.46 8.25
CA SER A 327 22.88 1.00 8.55
C SER A 327 22.76 2.51 8.31
N GLU A 328 23.82 3.29 8.56
CA GLU A 328 23.78 4.74 8.37
C GLU A 328 23.83 5.10 6.89
N ALA A 329 24.69 4.45 6.12
CA ALA A 329 24.81 4.61 4.69
C ALA A 329 23.50 4.21 3.98
N ARG A 330 22.86 3.11 4.37
CA ARG A 330 21.53 2.74 3.85
C ARG A 330 20.50 3.82 4.14
N ALA A 331 20.45 4.35 5.37
CA ALA A 331 19.53 5.41 5.72
C ALA A 331 19.79 6.71 4.94
N ARG A 332 21.05 7.11 4.78
CA ARG A 332 21.44 8.30 3.99
C ARG A 332 21.05 8.16 2.53
N LEU A 333 21.17 6.97 1.94
CA LEU A 333 20.91 6.76 0.51
C LEU A 333 19.44 6.52 0.17
N PHE A 334 18.71 5.81 1.03
CA PHE A 334 17.38 5.28 0.67
C PHE A 334 16.24 5.80 1.53
N SER A 335 16.49 6.59 2.59
CA SER A 335 15.40 7.09 3.44
C SER A 335 14.41 8.00 2.71
N GLU A 336 14.86 8.76 1.70
CA GLU A 336 13.95 9.59 0.88
C GLU A 336 13.03 8.76 0.00
N VAL A 337 13.52 7.61 -0.49
CA VAL A 337 12.76 6.72 -1.37
C VAL A 337 11.86 5.80 -0.56
N VAL A 338 12.42 5.09 0.41
CA VAL A 338 11.78 3.98 1.12
C VAL A 338 11.11 4.40 2.43
N GLY A 339 11.52 5.54 2.97
CA GLY A 339 11.12 6.00 4.30
C GLY A 339 12.15 5.66 5.38
N MET A 340 12.32 6.60 6.32
CA MET A 340 13.33 6.51 7.38
C MET A 340 13.07 5.38 8.38
N ASN A 341 11.81 5.11 8.75
CA ASN A 341 11.52 4.06 9.72
C ASN A 341 11.70 2.67 9.08
N THR A 342 11.25 2.55 7.84
CA THR A 342 11.33 1.33 7.05
C THR A 342 12.78 0.93 6.80
N ILE A 343 13.64 1.87 6.36
CA ILE A 343 15.05 1.58 6.12
C ILE A 343 15.82 1.20 7.40
N LYS A 344 15.47 1.80 8.55
CA LYS A 344 16.04 1.42 9.85
C LYS A 344 15.67 -0.01 10.23
N ARG A 345 14.38 -0.36 10.16
CA ARG A 345 13.91 -1.73 10.45
C ARG A 345 14.58 -2.77 9.56
N ILE A 346 14.73 -2.46 8.28
CA ILE A 346 15.43 -3.34 7.33
C ILE A 346 16.90 -3.46 7.71
N GLY A 347 17.52 -2.36 8.12
CA GLY A 347 18.90 -2.36 8.57
C GLY A 347 19.12 -3.32 9.74
N ASP A 348 18.27 -3.22 10.77
CA ASP A 348 18.30 -4.10 11.94
C ASP A 348 18.16 -5.59 11.54
N VAL A 349 17.25 -5.89 10.59
CA VAL A 349 17.03 -7.25 10.10
C VAL A 349 18.24 -7.78 9.33
N ILE A 350 18.82 -6.98 8.42
CA ILE A 350 19.96 -7.42 7.61
C ILE A 350 21.20 -7.59 8.48
N ASP A 351 21.45 -6.67 9.39
CA ASP A 351 22.64 -6.71 10.24
C ASP A 351 22.59 -7.87 11.24
N CYS A 352 21.39 -8.27 11.67
CA CYS A 352 21.16 -9.50 12.46
C CYS A 352 21.43 -10.80 11.67
N VAL A 353 21.29 -10.79 10.35
CA VAL A 353 21.51 -11.97 9.50
C VAL A 353 22.97 -12.08 9.04
N VAL A 354 23.67 -10.96 8.92
CA VAL A 354 25.05 -10.88 8.39
C VAL A 354 26.11 -10.87 9.51
N GLY A 355 25.79 -10.37 10.70
CA GLY A 355 26.65 -10.43 11.89
C GLY A 355 26.57 -11.79 12.59
#